data_AF-A0A926T008-F1
#
_entry.id   AF-A0A926T008-F1
#
_cell.length_a   1.000
_cell.length_b   1.000
_cell.length_c   1.000
_cell.angle_alpha   90.00
_cell.angle_beta   90.00
_cell.angle_gamma   90.00
#
_symmetry.space_group_name_H-M   'P 1'
#
loop_
_entity.id
_entity.type
_entity.pdbx_description
1 polymer ?
#
loop_
_entity_poly.entity_id
_entity_poly.type
_entity_poly.pdbx_seq_one_letter_code
_entity_poly.pdbx_strand_id
1 'polypeptide(L)' 'MKVRHNLKKLTSKLTSMLEQAGYQFRKTTAGWHLHKGNIYCGNLQYQPIRGWQGSALSHLPAELLEQLKKLS' A
#
# COMPACT_ATOMS: atom_id res chain seq x y z
N MET A 1 -3.21 18.02 13.89
CA MET A 1 -4.33 17.34 13.18
C MET A 1 -4.12 17.11 11.66
N LYS A 2 -3.06 17.64 11.01
CA LYS A 2 -2.88 17.52 9.55
C LYS A 2 -2.43 16.13 9.04
N VAL A 3 -1.64 15.40 9.84
CA VAL A 3 -1.04 14.11 9.43
C VAL A 3 -2.09 13.02 9.17
N ARG A 4 -3.12 12.92 10.01
CA ARG A 4 -4.19 11.91 9.87
C ARG A 4 -5.07 12.14 8.64
N HIS A 5 -5.34 13.39 8.28
CA HIS A 5 -6.10 13.73 7.08
C HIS A 5 -5.32 13.39 5.81
N ASN A 6 -4.02 13.69 5.78
CA ASN A 6 -3.16 13.25 4.68
C ASN A 6 -3.09 11.72 4.61
N LEU A 7 -2.88 11.03 5.73
CA LEU A 7 -2.81 9.57 5.74
C LEU A 7 -4.06 8.92 5.14
N LYS A 8 -5.26 9.41 5.48
CA LYS A 8 -6.52 8.88 4.96
C LYS A 8 -6.65 9.08 3.44
N LYS A 9 -6.22 10.25 2.93
CA LYS A 9 -6.21 10.55 1.49
C LYS A 9 -5.18 9.72 0.73
N LEU A 10 -3.99 9.55 1.31
CA LEU A 10 -2.91 8.70 0.78
C LEU A 10 -3.36 7.23 0.70
N THR A 11 -3.93 6.74 1.79
CA THR A 11 -4.52 5.41 1.91
C THR A 11 -5.59 5.17 0.84
N SER A 12 -6.51 6.12 0.65
CA SER A 12 -7.57 6.03 -0.36
C SER A 12 -7.03 6.04 -1.79
N LYS A 13 -5.98 6.82 -2.06
CA LYS A 13 -5.33 6.84 -3.37
C LYS A 13 -4.62 5.51 -3.63
N LEU A 14 -3.95 4.97 -2.62
CA LEU A 14 -3.26 3.69 -2.70
C LEU A 14 -4.23 2.55 -2.98
N THR A 15 -5.34 2.45 -2.25
CA THR A 15 -6.34 1.40 -2.48
C THR A 15 -6.90 1.45 -3.90
N SER A 16 -7.20 2.65 -4.40
CA SER A 16 -7.73 2.81 -5.76
C SER A 16 -6.73 2.33 -6.83
N MET A 17 -5.45 2.68 -6.68
CA MET A 17 -4.41 2.21 -7.62
C MET A 17 -4.18 0.70 -7.53
N LEU A 18 -4.23 0.13 -6.33
CA LEU A 18 -4.10 -1.31 -6.11
C LEU A 18 -5.27 -2.05 -6.76
N GLU A 19 -6.50 -1.57 -6.59
CA GLU A 19 -7.71 -2.12 -7.22
C GLU A 19 -7.63 -2.02 -8.75
N GLN A 20 -7.18 -0.88 -9.29
CA GLN A 20 -6.94 -0.71 -10.73
C GLN A 20 -5.90 -1.71 -11.28
N ALA A 21 -4.88 -2.03 -10.48
CA ALA A 21 -3.86 -3.02 -10.83
C ALA A 21 -4.30 -4.48 -10.55
N GLY A 22 -5.55 -4.70 -10.10
CA GLY A 22 -6.13 -6.01 -9.84
C GLY A 22 -5.75 -6.63 -8.49
N TYR A 23 -5.24 -5.83 -7.55
CA TYR A 23 -4.92 -6.28 -6.20
C TYR A 23 -6.12 -6.11 -5.28
N GLN A 24 -6.35 -7.14 -4.48
CA GLN A 24 -7.20 -7.12 -3.30
C GLN A 24 -6.33 -6.88 -2.07
N PHE A 25 -6.83 -6.13 -1.09
CA PHE A 25 -6.12 -5.90 0.15
C PHE A 25 -6.97 -6.31 1.35
N ARG A 26 -6.35 -6.97 2.33
CA ARG A 26 -6.96 -7.29 3.63
C ARG A 26 -6.21 -6.55 4.73
N LYS A 27 -6.95 -5.79 5.54
CA LYS A 27 -6.36 -5.14 6.72
C LYS A 27 -6.04 -6.19 7.78
N THR A 28 -4.86 -6.08 8.36
CA THR A 28 -4.37 -6.90 9.47
C THR A 28 -3.82 -5.98 10.56
N THR A 29 -3.51 -6.55 11.73
CA THR A 29 -2.88 -5.82 12.83
C THR A 29 -1.48 -5.29 12.48
N ALA A 30 -0.83 -5.90 11.49
CA ALA A 30 0.52 -5.55 11.04
C ALA A 30 0.55 -4.72 9.73
N GLY A 31 -0.60 -4.24 9.24
CA GLY A 31 -0.69 -3.51 7.97
C GLY A 31 -1.70 -4.14 7.02
N TRP A 32 -1.36 -4.24 5.74
CA TRP A 32 -2.22 -4.76 4.68
C TRP A 32 -1.60 -5.99 4.05
N HIS A 33 -2.40 -7.03 3.84
CA HIS A 33 -2.04 -8.17 3.02
C HIS A 33 -2.53 -7.93 1.61
N LEU A 34 -1.62 -7.97 0.64
CA LEU A 34 -1.93 -7.80 -0.76
C LEU A 34 -2.11 -9.17 -1.41
N HIS A 35 -3.17 -9.29 -2.19
CA HIS A 35 -3.50 -10.49 -2.96
C HIS A 35 -3.80 -10.08 -4.40
N LYS A 36 -3.42 -10.91 -5.36
CA LYS A 36 -3.83 -10.76 -6.76
C LYS A 36 -4.54 -12.03 -7.17
N GLY A 37 -5.88 -11.98 -7.23
CA GLY A 37 -6.69 -13.19 -7.25
C GLY A 37 -6.44 -14.06 -6.01
N ASN A 38 -6.13 -15.35 -6.22
CA ASN A 38 -5.83 -16.30 -5.14
C ASN A 38 -4.37 -16.28 -4.66
N ILE A 39 -3.52 -15.44 -5.25
CA ILE A 39 -2.09 -15.40 -4.92
C ILE A 39 -1.86 -14.35 -3.84
N TYR A 40 -1.20 -14.74 -2.74
CA TYR A 40 -0.70 -13.80 -1.75
C TYR A 40 0.58 -13.13 -2.27
N CYS A 41 0.53 -11.80 -2.40
CA CYS A 41 1.64 -10.98 -2.91
C CYS A 41 2.51 -10.39 -1.79
N GLY A 42 2.14 -10.56 -0.52
CA GLY A 42 2.94 -10.09 0.61
C GLY A 42 2.24 -9.08 1.50
N ASN A 43 2.98 -8.56 2.48
CA ASN A 43 2.50 -7.54 3.41
C ASN A 43 2.95 -6.14 2.98
N LEU A 44 2.16 -5.14 3.35
CA LEU A 44 2.44 -3.73 3.15
C LEU A 44 2.04 -2.96 4.41
N GLN A 45 2.97 -2.25 5.02
CA GLN A 45 2.77 -1.51 6.26
C GLN A 45 3.35 -0.11 6.14
N TYR A 46 2.67 0.88 6.71
CA TYR A 46 3.20 2.24 6.77
C TYR A 46 4.02 2.42 8.04
N GLN A 47 5.30 2.80 7.88
CA GLN A 47 6.21 3.14 8.95
C GLN A 47 6.45 4.66 8.97
N PRO A 48 6.30 5.35 10.11
CA PRO A 48 6.39 6.81 10.16
C PRO A 48 7.70 7.42 9.66
N ILE A 49 8.82 6.71 9.77
CA ILE A 49 10.17 7.18 9.39
C ILE A 49 10.57 6.68 8.00
N ARG A 50 10.08 5.51 7.60
CA ARG A 50 10.51 4.81 6.37
C ARG A 50 9.43 4.77 5.28
N GLY A 51 8.27 5.35 5.54
CA GLY A 51 7.11 5.27 4.65
C GLY A 51 6.54 3.86 4.54
N TRP A 52 5.97 3.55 3.38
CA TRP A 52 5.43 2.22 3.09
C TRP A 52 6.56 1.19 2.92
N GLN A 53 6.43 0.07 3.63
CA GLN A 53 7.40 -1.01 3.71
C GLN A 53 6.70 -2.37 3.63
N GLY A 54 7.41 -3.42 3.23
CA GLY A 54 6.90 -4.79 3.26
C GLY A 54 7.22 -5.58 2.00
N SER A 55 7.00 -6.89 2.07
CA SER A 55 7.33 -7.80 0.97
C SER A 55 6.46 -7.57 -0.26
N ALA A 56 5.28 -6.97 -0.11
CA ALA A 56 4.42 -6.71 -1.25
C ALA A 56 5.00 -5.68 -2.23
N LEU A 57 5.94 -4.83 -1.79
CA LEU A 57 6.56 -3.83 -2.65
C LEU A 57 7.22 -4.47 -3.89
N SER A 58 7.89 -5.62 -3.75
CA SER A 58 8.51 -6.31 -4.88
C SER A 58 7.50 -6.86 -5.89
N HIS A 59 6.23 -6.97 -5.51
CA HIS A 59 5.15 -7.44 -6.36
C HIS A 59 4.33 -6.30 -6.95
N LEU A 60 4.59 -5.04 -6.58
CA LEU A 60 3.87 -3.90 -7.12
C LEU A 60 4.47 -3.45 -8.46
N PRO A 61 3.64 -2.98 -9.39
CA PRO A 61 4.12 -2.30 -10.60
C PRO A 61 5.05 -1.12 -10.25
N ALA A 62 6.03 -0.86 -11.11
CA ALA A 62 7.00 0.22 -10.91
C ALA A 62 6.34 1.58 -10.68
N GLU A 63 5.28 1.90 -11.43
CA GLU A 63 4.52 3.15 -11.27
C GLU A 63 3.91 3.28 -9.85
N LEU A 64 3.39 2.19 -9.30
CA LEU A 64 2.82 2.13 -7.96
C LEU A 64 3.92 2.32 -6.89
N LEU A 65 5.10 1.74 -7.10
CA LEU A 65 6.27 1.93 -6.25
C LEU A 65 6.76 3.38 -6.24
N GLU A 66 6.84 4.01 -7.42
CA GLU A 66 7.23 5.41 -7.53
C GLU A 66 6.22 6.34 -6.87
N GLN A 67 4.93 6.06 -7.02
CA GLN A 67 3.92 6.81 -6.29
C GLN A 67 4.06 6.60 -4.78
N LEU A 68 4.23 5.37 -4.31
CA LEU A 68 4.44 5.07 -2.88
C LEU A 68 5.61 5.85 -2.27
N LYS A 69 6.74 5.99 -3.00
CA LYS A 69 7.89 6.82 -2.57
C LYS A 69 7.58 8.31 -2.50
N LYS A 70 6.63 8.81 -3.29
CA LYS A 70 6.16 10.20 -3.22
C LYS A 70 5.17 10.43 -2.08
N LEU A 71 4.61 9.36 -1.52
CA LEU A 71 3.63 9.37 -0.44
C LEU A 71 4.26 9.11 0.95
N SER A 72 5.55 8.77 1.00
CA SER A 72 6.36 8.55 2.20
C SER A 72 7.08 9.81 2.68
#